data_AF-A0A318T343-F1
#
_entry.id   AF-A0A318T343-F1
#
_cell.length_a   1.000
_cell.length_b   1.000
_cell.length_c   1.000
_cell.angle_alpha   90.00
_cell.angle_beta   90.00
_cell.angle_gamma   90.00
#
_symmetry.space_group_name_H-M   'P 1'
#
loop_
_entity.id
_entity.type
_entity.pdbx_description
1 polymer ?
#
loop_
_entity_poly.entity_id
_entity_poly.type
_entity_poly.pdbx_seq_one_letter_code
_entity_poly.pdbx_strand_id
1 'polypeptide(L)'
;MAQNENVTVSIDADTSAFDRTLDELQKKSDRFGSSLTAALKGAAVSGRGLDDVLRGLATNLAGLALDAGMKPLQGLLSSLFSGFLGGIGGGVTPFAKGGVVSSPTYFGLGGGGLGLTGEAGAEAILPLARGADGRLGVAMGGGGAKSTQVIFNVSTPDAASFRKSEAQVSSMLARAARRGSRSL
;
A
#
# COMPACT_ATOMS: atom_id res chain seq x y z
N MET A 1 14.46 46.56 0.60
CA MET A 1 13.65 45.83 1.60
C MET A 1 12.20 46.02 1.20
N ALA A 2 11.50 44.95 0.81
CA ALA A 2 10.05 44.96 0.57
C ALA A 2 9.36 44.45 1.83
N GLN A 3 8.43 45.22 2.39
CA GLN A 3 7.66 44.83 3.57
C GLN A 3 6.39 44.11 3.11
N ASN A 4 6.21 42.86 3.55
CA ASN A 4 4.97 42.11 3.33
C ASN A 4 3.95 42.52 4.39
N GLU A 5 2.88 43.16 3.96
CA GLU A 5 1.71 43.43 4.81
C GLU A 5 0.82 42.18 4.84
N ASN A 6 0.71 41.56 6.01
CA ASN A 6 -0.22 40.47 6.23
C ASN A 6 -1.61 41.05 6.52
N VAL A 7 -2.54 40.82 5.60
CA VAL A 7 -3.97 41.12 5.79
C VAL A 7 -4.64 39.89 6.39
N THR A 8 -5.13 40.01 7.62
CA THR A 8 -5.88 38.96 8.29
C THR A 8 -7.38 39.20 8.10
N VAL A 9 -8.02 38.35 7.31
CA VAL A 9 -9.48 38.34 7.12
C VAL A 9 -10.06 37.20 7.95
N SER A 10 -10.82 37.53 9.00
CA SER A 10 -11.58 36.56 9.78
C SER A 10 -12.94 36.33 9.12
N ILE A 11 -13.15 35.11 8.62
CA ILE A 11 -14.41 34.66 8.02
C ILE A 11 -15.24 33.98 9.10
N ASP A 12 -16.34 34.61 9.49
CA ASP A 12 -17.35 34.02 10.38
C ASP A 12 -18.32 33.22 9.49
N ALA A 13 -18.10 31.91 9.39
CA ALA A 13 -18.94 31.01 8.59
C ALA A 13 -19.93 30.31 9.51
N ASP A 14 -21.22 30.37 9.18
CA ASP A 14 -22.29 29.70 9.94
C ASP A 14 -22.13 28.17 9.84
N THR A 15 -21.49 27.58 10.86
CA THR A 15 -21.25 26.13 10.96
C THR A 15 -22.45 25.36 11.48
N SER A 16 -23.56 26.02 11.82
CA SER A 16 -24.68 25.36 12.49
C SER A 16 -25.35 24.28 11.64
N ALA A 17 -25.35 24.44 10.32
CA ALA A 17 -25.82 23.41 9.39
C ALA A 17 -24.85 22.22 9.32
N PHE A 18 -23.55 22.49 9.36
CA PHE A 18 -22.51 21.48 9.35
C PHE A 18 -22.49 20.67 10.65
N ASP A 19 -22.62 21.34 11.80
CA ASP A 19 -22.69 20.69 13.11
C ASP A 19 -23.90 19.76 13.22
N ARG A 20 -25.06 20.16 12.68
CA ARG A 20 -26.24 19.28 12.62
C ARG A 20 -25.99 18.04 11.78
N THR A 21 -25.30 18.18 10.64
CA THR A 21 -24.97 17.02 9.80
C THR A 21 -23.96 16.09 10.49
N LEU A 22 -22.98 16.63 11.22
CA LEU A 22 -22.03 15.83 11.99
C LEU A 22 -22.72 15.10 13.15
N ASP A 23 -23.62 15.76 13.88
CA ASP A 23 -24.42 15.14 14.93
C ASP A 23 -25.31 14.01 14.40
N GLU A 24 -25.91 14.20 13.23
CA GLU A 24 -26.75 13.18 12.61
C GLU A 24 -25.92 11.99 12.12
N LEU A 25 -24.74 12.26 11.53
CA LEU A 25 -23.79 11.23 11.12
C LEU A 25 -23.25 10.45 12.31
N GLN A 26 -22.93 11.12 13.42
CA GLN A 26 -22.48 10.48 14.65
C GLN A 26 -23.57 9.55 15.21
N LYS A 27 -24.81 10.03 15.33
CA LYS A 27 -25.94 9.21 15.80
C LYS A 27 -26.22 8.00 14.90
N LYS A 28 -26.10 8.16 13.58
CA LYS A 28 -26.24 7.05 12.63
C LYS A 28 -25.09 6.04 12.78
N SER A 29 -23.87 6.52 13.00
CA SER A 29 -22.68 5.70 13.17
C SER A 29 -22.70 4.92 14.48
N ASP A 30 -23.13 5.53 15.58
CA ASP A 30 -23.26 4.86 16.89
C ASP A 30 -24.31 3.75 16.83
N ARG A 31 -25.44 4.00 16.16
CA ARG A 31 -26.49 2.99 15.94
C ARG A 31 -25.97 1.84 15.07
N PHE A 32 -25.26 2.15 14.00
CA PHE A 32 -24.63 1.14 13.15
C PHE A 32 -23.59 0.30 13.91
N GLY A 33 -22.72 0.94 14.71
CA GLY A 33 -21.73 0.25 15.53
C GLY A 33 -22.38 -0.66 16.57
N SER A 34 -23.45 -0.20 17.21
CA SER A 34 -24.20 -1.01 18.18
C SER A 34 -24.91 -2.21 17.54
N SER A 35 -25.48 -2.05 16.34
CA SER A 35 -26.15 -3.13 15.62
C SER A 35 -25.15 -4.15 15.07
N LEU A 36 -24.00 -3.69 14.55
CA LEU A 36 -22.91 -4.55 14.10
C LEU A 36 -22.32 -5.34 15.27
N THR A 37 -22.10 -4.70 16.42
CA THR A 37 -21.58 -5.34 17.63
C THR A 37 -22.57 -6.37 18.18
N ALA A 38 -23.87 -6.05 18.20
CA ALA A 38 -24.92 -6.97 18.60
C ALA A 38 -25.03 -8.17 17.65
N ALA A 39 -24.89 -7.94 16.34
CA ALA A 39 -24.88 -8.99 15.33
C ALA A 39 -23.65 -9.90 15.45
N LEU A 40 -22.45 -9.35 15.64
CA LEU A 40 -21.22 -10.12 15.86
C LEU A 40 -21.30 -10.93 17.16
N LYS A 41 -21.81 -10.33 18.24
CA LYS A 41 -22.02 -11.01 19.52
C LYS A 41 -23.06 -12.13 19.39
N GLY A 42 -24.16 -11.90 18.67
CA GLY A 42 -25.17 -12.91 18.38
C GLY A 42 -24.63 -14.05 17.53
N ALA A 43 -23.83 -13.75 16.51
CA ALA A 43 -23.20 -14.75 15.64
C ALA A 43 -22.18 -15.61 16.38
N ALA A 44 -21.35 -14.99 17.23
CA ALA A 44 -20.33 -15.68 18.02
C ALA A 44 -20.93 -16.54 19.15
N VAL A 45 -22.07 -16.12 19.73
CA VAL A 45 -22.69 -16.81 20.87
C VAL A 45 -23.66 -17.93 20.45
N SER A 46 -24.32 -17.82 19.29
CA SER A 46 -25.46 -18.71 18.96
C SER A 46 -25.20 -19.76 17.88
N GLY A 47 -24.11 -19.66 17.11
CA GLY A 47 -23.80 -20.60 16.02
C GLY A 47 -24.85 -20.65 14.88
N ARG A 48 -25.88 -19.81 14.93
CA ARG A 48 -26.89 -19.51 13.91
C ARG A 48 -27.01 -17.99 13.85
N GLY A 49 -26.72 -17.29 12.77
CA GLY A 49 -25.91 -17.57 11.60
C GLY A 49 -25.70 -16.19 10.98
N LEU A 50 -24.46 -15.87 10.61
CA LEU A 50 -24.13 -14.69 9.80
C LEU A 50 -25.07 -14.56 8.58
N ASP A 51 -25.61 -15.69 8.11
CA ASP A 51 -26.64 -15.83 7.10
C ASP A 51 -27.89 -14.97 7.34
N ASP A 52 -28.46 -14.95 8.55
CA ASP A 52 -29.66 -14.15 8.84
C ASP A 52 -29.37 -12.64 8.82
N VAL A 53 -28.17 -12.27 9.25
CA VAL A 53 -27.67 -10.89 9.20
C VAL A 53 -27.42 -10.47 7.75
N LEU A 54 -26.78 -11.31 6.95
CA LEU A 54 -26.52 -11.09 5.53
C LEU A 54 -27.82 -11.05 4.72
N ARG A 55 -28.78 -11.90 5.06
CA ARG A 55 -30.10 -11.94 4.41
C ARG A 55 -30.90 -10.68 4.74
N GLY A 56 -30.87 -10.21 5.99
CA GLY A 56 -31.44 -8.92 6.37
C GLY A 56 -30.80 -7.74 5.64
N LEU A 57 -29.47 -7.72 5.53
CA LEU A 57 -28.71 -6.70 4.78
C LEU A 57 -29.02 -6.73 3.28
N ALA A 58 -29.06 -7.91 2.68
CA ALA A 58 -29.39 -8.09 1.27
C ALA A 58 -30.82 -7.63 0.94
N THR A 59 -31.78 -7.89 1.83
CA THR A 59 -33.18 -7.47 1.62
C THR A 59 -33.32 -5.94 1.69
N ASN A 60 -32.59 -5.30 2.61
CA ASN A 60 -32.57 -3.83 2.73
C ASN A 60 -31.82 -3.16 1.58
N LEU A 61 -30.72 -3.76 1.10
CA LEU A 61 -29.96 -3.26 -0.05
C LEU A 61 -30.71 -3.45 -1.38
N ALA A 62 -31.46 -4.54 -1.53
CA ALA A 62 -32.32 -4.75 -2.69
C ALA A 62 -33.45 -3.71 -2.78
N GLY A 63 -33.99 -3.26 -1.63
CA GLY A 63 -34.94 -2.16 -1.57
C GLY A 63 -34.35 -0.81 -1.98
N LEU A 64 -33.09 -0.53 -1.61
CA LEU A 64 -32.39 0.71 -1.97
C LEU A 64 -31.87 0.72 -3.42
N ALA A 65 -31.45 -0.42 -3.96
CA ALA A 65 -30.98 -0.57 -5.34
C ALA A 65 -32.08 -0.42 -6.38
N LEU A 66 -33.34 -0.63 -5.98
CA LEU A 66 -34.50 -0.48 -6.86
C LEU A 66 -34.90 1.00 -7.05
N ASP A 67 -34.57 1.88 -6.11
CA ASP A 67 -35.02 3.29 -6.09
C ASP A 67 -33.91 4.29 -6.47
N ALA A 68 -32.64 3.89 -6.41
CA ALA A 68 -31.50 4.73 -6.80
C ALA A 68 -30.63 4.02 -7.85
N GLY A 69 -30.62 4.56 -9.07
CA GLY A 69 -29.94 4.01 -10.24
C GLY A 69 -28.56 3.41 -9.97
N MET A 70 -28.36 2.16 -10.40
CA MET A 70 -27.35 1.18 -9.98
C MET A 70 -25.86 1.55 -10.11
N LYS A 71 -25.50 2.76 -10.56
CA LYS A 71 -24.10 3.13 -10.83
C LYS A 71 -23.24 3.34 -9.57
N PRO A 72 -23.72 3.99 -8.48
CA PRO A 72 -22.91 4.19 -7.27
C PRO A 72 -22.72 2.89 -6.48
N LEU A 73 -23.74 2.04 -6.45
CA LEU A 73 -23.72 0.72 -5.80
C LEU A 73 -22.79 -0.25 -6.52
N GLN A 74 -22.75 -0.23 -7.86
CA GLN A 74 -21.77 -1.00 -8.64
C GLN A 74 -20.32 -0.61 -8.31
N GLY A 75 -20.05 0.69 -8.10
CA GLY A 75 -18.71 1.18 -7.74
C GLY A 75 -18.28 0.78 -6.33
N LEU A 76 -19.20 0.78 -5.37
CA LEU A 76 -18.93 0.33 -3.99
C LEU A 76 -18.78 -1.20 -3.91
N LEU A 77 -19.63 -1.95 -4.62
CA LEU A 77 -19.57 -3.40 -4.70
C LEU A 77 -18.31 -3.86 -5.45
N SER A 78 -17.90 -3.16 -6.51
CA SER A 78 -16.65 -3.46 -7.21
C SER A 78 -15.43 -3.16 -6.36
N SER A 79 -15.43 -2.08 -5.58
CA SER A 79 -14.33 -1.71 -4.68
C SER A 79 -14.22 -2.65 -3.47
N LEU A 80 -15.36 -3.12 -2.94
CA LEU A 80 -15.36 -4.18 -1.93
C LEU A 80 -14.94 -5.52 -2.53
N PHE A 81 -15.45 -5.91 -3.70
CA PHE A 81 -15.08 -7.18 -4.33
C PHE A 81 -13.63 -7.18 -4.83
N SER A 82 -13.10 -6.04 -5.28
CA SER A 82 -11.68 -5.84 -5.63
C SER A 82 -10.79 -5.57 -4.41
N GLY A 83 -11.37 -5.35 -3.23
CA GLY A 83 -10.67 -5.37 -1.94
C GLY A 83 -10.78 -6.72 -1.22
N PHE A 84 -11.67 -7.61 -1.67
CA PHE A 84 -12.09 -8.82 -0.95
C PHE A 84 -11.97 -10.12 -1.75
N LEU A 85 -11.10 -10.12 -2.75
CA LEU A 85 -10.58 -11.30 -3.43
C LEU A 85 -9.36 -11.92 -2.71
N GLY A 86 -9.09 -11.52 -1.46
CA GLY A 86 -8.06 -12.12 -0.59
C GLY A 86 -8.56 -12.64 0.76
N GLY A 87 -9.87 -12.57 1.06
CA GLY A 87 -10.36 -12.69 2.44
C GLY A 87 -11.27 -13.87 2.82
N ILE A 88 -11.90 -14.59 1.88
CA ILE A 88 -12.87 -15.65 2.28
C ILE A 88 -12.91 -16.92 1.42
N GLY A 89 -12.01 -17.12 0.47
CA GLY A 89 -12.04 -18.35 -0.30
C GLY A 89 -10.80 -18.54 -1.14
N GLY A 90 -9.87 -19.35 -0.64
CA GLY A 90 -8.85 -20.01 -1.45
C GLY A 90 -7.97 -19.12 -2.34
N GLY A 91 -7.89 -17.82 -2.06
CA GLY A 91 -7.00 -16.91 -2.75
C GLY A 91 -5.60 -17.11 -2.20
N VAL A 92 -4.74 -17.80 -2.97
CA VAL A 92 -3.30 -17.81 -2.74
C VAL A 92 -2.86 -16.37 -2.54
N THR A 93 -2.51 -15.98 -1.32
CA THR A 93 -1.98 -14.64 -1.04
C THR A 93 -0.52 -14.64 -1.45
N PRO A 94 -0.14 -14.02 -2.58
CA PRO A 94 1.21 -14.13 -3.08
C PRO A 94 2.13 -13.18 -2.30
N PHE A 95 3.00 -13.72 -1.46
CA PHE A 95 4.05 -12.95 -0.76
C PHE A 95 5.28 -12.69 -1.64
N ALA A 96 5.13 -12.68 -2.97
CA ALA A 96 6.22 -12.49 -3.92
C ALA A 96 6.95 -11.15 -3.75
N LYS A 97 6.29 -10.16 -3.13
CA LYS A 97 6.85 -8.84 -2.80
C LYS A 97 7.39 -8.73 -1.37
N GLY A 98 7.39 -9.84 -0.63
CA GLY A 98 7.67 -9.89 0.81
C GLY A 98 6.50 -9.43 1.69
N GLY A 99 6.63 -9.61 3.00
CA GLY A 99 5.60 -9.25 3.99
C GLY A 99 5.89 -9.86 5.37
N VAL A 100 5.15 -9.44 6.40
CA VAL A 100 5.24 -10.03 7.75
C VAL A 100 3.94 -10.77 8.03
N VAL A 101 4.03 -12.03 8.45
CA VAL A 101 2.88 -12.82 8.91
C VAL A 101 2.88 -12.78 10.44
N SER A 102 1.82 -12.20 11.01
CA SER A 102 1.70 -11.99 12.46
C SER A 102 0.61 -12.85 13.11
N SER A 103 -0.07 -13.71 12.36
CA SER A 103 -1.18 -14.54 12.85
C SER A 103 -1.24 -15.92 12.18
N PRO A 104 -1.75 -16.95 12.89
CA PRO A 104 -1.95 -18.28 12.32
C PRO A 104 -2.76 -18.22 11.01
N THR A 105 -2.28 -18.90 9.97
CA THR A 105 -2.89 -18.93 8.64
C THR A 105 -3.48 -20.30 8.34
N TYR A 106 -4.76 -20.33 7.97
CA TYR A 106 -5.44 -21.55 7.55
C TYR A 106 -5.18 -21.82 6.06
N PHE A 107 -4.90 -23.06 5.69
CA PHE A 107 -4.79 -23.51 4.29
C PHE A 107 -5.61 -24.79 4.07
N GLY A 108 -6.21 -24.92 2.89
CA GLY A 108 -6.94 -26.14 2.53
C GLY A 108 -6.00 -27.30 2.26
N LEU A 109 -6.24 -28.44 2.91
CA LEU A 109 -5.64 -29.72 2.58
C LEU A 109 -6.57 -30.46 1.59
N GLY A 110 -5.99 -31.13 0.60
CA GLY A 110 -6.76 -31.98 -0.32
C GLY A 110 -7.61 -32.98 0.46
N GLY A 111 -8.86 -33.20 0.01
CA GLY A 111 -9.82 -34.07 0.71
C GLY A 111 -10.74 -33.35 1.71
N GLY A 112 -10.80 -32.02 1.71
CA GLY A 112 -11.72 -31.24 2.55
C GLY A 112 -11.20 -30.94 3.95
N GLY A 113 -9.93 -31.23 4.23
CA GLY A 113 -9.28 -30.87 5.48
C GLY A 113 -8.86 -29.40 5.51
N LEU A 114 -8.80 -28.82 6.70
CA LEU A 114 -8.19 -27.50 6.94
C LEU A 114 -6.89 -27.72 7.74
N GLY A 115 -5.77 -27.27 7.18
CA GLY A 115 -4.50 -27.17 7.87
C GLY A 115 -4.36 -25.79 8.51
N LEU A 116 -3.75 -25.74 9.69
CA LEU A 116 -3.37 -24.50 10.35
C LEU A 116 -1.84 -24.47 10.42
N THR A 117 -1.23 -23.44 9.84
CA THR A 117 0.21 -23.17 10.00
C THR A 117 0.39 -21.85 10.72
N GLY A 118 1.37 -21.79 11.61
CA GLY A 118 1.67 -20.64 12.43
C GLY A 118 2.77 -21.01 13.40
N GLU A 119 3.96 -20.46 13.17
CA GLU A 119 5.08 -20.62 14.10
C GLU A 119 4.96 -19.61 15.24
N ALA A 120 5.65 -19.87 16.35
CA ALA A 120 5.59 -19.05 17.55
C ALA A 120 6.37 -17.74 17.37
N GLY A 121 5.90 -16.82 16.53
CA GLY A 121 6.50 -15.50 16.34
C GLY A 121 6.14 -14.84 15.01
N ALA A 122 6.45 -13.54 14.90
CA ALA A 122 6.30 -12.81 13.64
C ALA A 122 7.42 -13.22 12.67
N GLU A 123 7.05 -13.79 11.52
CA GLU A 123 8.00 -14.17 10.47
C GLU A 123 7.97 -13.17 9.31
N ALA A 124 9.15 -12.85 8.77
CA ALA A 124 9.29 -12.01 7.59
C ALA A 124 9.49 -12.87 6.35
N ILE A 125 8.62 -12.71 5.35
CA ILE A 125 8.79 -13.24 4.01
C ILE A 125 9.63 -12.23 3.25
N LEU A 126 10.83 -12.64 2.89
CA LEU A 126 11.79 -11.81 2.17
C LEU A 126 11.79 -12.24 0.70
N PRO A 127 11.82 -11.29 -0.26
CA PRO A 127 11.95 -11.65 -1.67
C PRO A 127 13.27 -12.39 -1.87
N LEU A 128 13.24 -13.56 -2.49
CA LEU A 128 14.44 -14.33 -2.81
C LEU A 128 14.87 -14.05 -4.25
N ALA A 129 16.18 -13.95 -4.46
CA ALA A 129 16.78 -13.88 -5.78
C ALA A 129 17.85 -14.97 -5.92
N ARG A 130 17.97 -15.50 -7.14
CA ARG A 130 19.05 -16.42 -7.48
C ARG A 130 20.28 -15.61 -7.91
N GLY A 131 21.43 -15.88 -7.28
CA GLY A 131 22.71 -15.33 -7.67
C GLY A 131 23.24 -15.95 -8.97
N ALA A 132 24.23 -15.29 -9.59
CA ALA A 132 24.91 -15.79 -10.78
C ALA A 132 25.71 -17.09 -10.51
N ASP A 133 26.03 -17.35 -9.24
CA ASP A 133 26.60 -18.60 -8.73
C ASP A 133 25.55 -19.71 -8.52
N GLY A 134 24.28 -19.45 -8.86
CA GLY A 134 23.18 -20.38 -8.71
C GLY A 134 22.66 -20.50 -7.28
N ARG A 135 23.26 -19.82 -6.29
CA ARG A 135 22.80 -19.86 -4.90
C ARG A 135 21.57 -18.97 -4.72
N LEU A 136 20.68 -19.34 -3.81
CA LEU A 136 19.53 -18.51 -3.43
C LEU A 136 19.96 -17.56 -2.31
N GLY A 137 19.65 -16.28 -2.47
CA GLY A 137 19.86 -15.24 -1.47
C GLY A 137 18.64 -14.33 -1.32
N VAL A 138 18.67 -13.47 -0.31
CA VAL A 138 17.63 -12.47 -0.09
C VAL A 138 17.86 -11.26 -1.00
N ALA A 139 16.83 -10.86 -1.74
CA ALA A 139 16.82 -9.67 -2.55
C ALA A 139 16.66 -8.43 -1.67
N MET A 140 17.71 -7.62 -1.56
CA MET A 140 17.60 -6.31 -0.94
C MET A 140 16.88 -5.37 -1.92
N GLY A 141 15.66 -4.98 -1.58
CA GLY A 141 14.89 -4.02 -2.35
C GLY A 141 15.55 -2.64 -2.30
N GLY A 142 16.17 -2.22 -3.41
CA GLY A 142 16.77 -0.90 -3.57
C GLY A 142 18.27 -0.88 -3.26
N GLY A 143 19.09 -1.13 -4.28
CA GLY A 143 20.55 -0.99 -4.15
C GLY A 143 21.37 -1.48 -5.34
N GLY A 144 20.75 -1.65 -6.51
CA GLY A 144 21.41 -2.14 -7.73
C GLY A 144 21.82 -1.05 -8.72
N ALA A 145 21.74 0.23 -8.37
CA ALA A 145 22.46 1.23 -9.13
C ALA A 145 23.94 1.03 -8.79
N LYS A 146 24.63 0.16 -9.56
CA LYS A 146 26.09 0.01 -9.44
C LYS A 146 26.67 1.42 -9.49
N SER A 147 27.17 1.92 -8.36
CA SER A 147 27.83 3.22 -8.34
C SER A 147 28.98 3.12 -9.33
N THR A 148 28.90 3.84 -10.46
CA THR A 148 29.96 3.82 -11.45
C THR A 148 31.14 4.59 -10.85
N GLN A 149 32.11 3.86 -10.31
CA GLN A 149 33.35 4.45 -9.83
C GLN A 149 34.25 4.74 -11.03
N VAL A 150 34.45 6.03 -11.34
CA VAL A 150 35.37 6.47 -12.39
C VAL A 150 36.66 6.95 -11.73
N ILE A 151 37.75 6.21 -11.90
CA ILE A 151 39.09 6.59 -11.40
C ILE A 151 39.84 7.25 -12.55
N PHE A 152 40.26 8.51 -12.36
CA PHE A 152 40.97 9.30 -13.37
C PHE A 152 42.31 9.78 -12.82
N ASN A 153 43.40 9.21 -13.33
CA ASN A 153 44.75 9.58 -12.94
C ASN A 153 45.34 10.54 -13.98
N VAL A 154 45.73 11.74 -13.54
CA VAL A 154 46.37 12.75 -14.39
C VAL A 154 47.81 12.91 -13.95
N SER A 155 48.74 12.73 -14.87
CA SER A 155 50.14 13.10 -14.69
C SER A 155 50.49 14.19 -15.69
N THR A 156 50.85 15.37 -15.18
CA THR A 156 51.30 16.49 -16.01
C THR A 156 52.62 17.02 -15.47
N PRO A 157 53.64 17.22 -16.35
CA PRO A 157 54.92 17.80 -15.95
C PRO A 157 54.84 19.31 -15.68
N ASP A 158 53.80 20.01 -16.15
CA ASP A 158 53.60 21.45 -15.99
C ASP A 158 52.13 21.81 -15.70
N ALA A 159 51.90 22.62 -14.66
CA ALA A 159 50.58 23.05 -14.22
C ALA A 159 49.96 24.15 -15.10
N ALA A 160 50.76 24.94 -15.83
CA ALA A 160 50.23 25.93 -16.77
C ALA A 160 49.62 25.25 -18.01
N SER A 161 50.27 24.20 -18.50
CA SER A 161 49.75 23.35 -19.57
C SER A 161 48.48 22.61 -19.19
N PHE A 162 48.33 22.19 -17.92
CA PHE A 162 47.08 21.60 -17.43
C PHE A 162 45.92 22.60 -17.46
N ARG A 163 46.13 23.84 -16.99
CA ARG A 163 45.10 24.90 -17.03
C ARG A 163 44.62 25.19 -18.45
N LYS A 164 45.51 25.13 -19.44
CA LYS A 164 45.15 25.31 -20.85
C LYS A 164 44.25 24.19 -21.40
N SER A 165 44.38 22.98 -20.85
CA SER A 165 43.64 21.77 -21.27
C SER A 165 42.50 21.36 -20.32
N GLU A 166 42.26 22.13 -19.26
CA GLU A 166 41.27 21.84 -18.21
C GLU A 166 39.85 21.62 -18.77
N ALA A 167 39.43 22.49 -19.70
CA ALA A 167 38.12 22.38 -20.36
C ALA A 167 37.97 21.09 -21.18
N GLN A 168 39.07 20.58 -21.74
CA GLN A 168 39.04 19.33 -22.50
C GLN A 168 38.95 18.13 -21.55
N VAL A 169 39.71 18.15 -20.44
CA VAL A 169 39.70 17.09 -19.42
C VAL A 169 38.33 17.00 -18.72
N SER A 170 37.73 18.12 -18.34
CA SER A 170 36.40 18.15 -17.72
C SER A 170 35.32 17.61 -18.67
N SER A 171 35.42 17.91 -19.97
CA SER A 171 34.52 17.37 -20.98
C SER A 171 34.68 15.85 -21.18
N MET A 172 35.88 15.30 -21.02
CA MET A 172 36.13 13.86 -21.10
C MET A 172 35.56 13.15 -19.86
N LEU A 173 35.74 13.72 -18.67
CA LEU A 173 35.17 13.20 -17.43
C LEU A 173 33.64 13.21 -17.46
N ALA A 174 33.02 14.33 -17.88
CA ALA A 174 31.57 14.43 -18.00
C ALA A 174 31.01 13.41 -19.02
N ARG A 175 31.72 13.16 -20.12
CA ARG A 175 31.36 12.13 -21.11
C ARG A 175 31.54 10.71 -20.57
N ALA A 176 32.56 10.46 -19.75
CA ALA A 176 32.79 9.17 -19.09
C ALA A 176 31.70 8.87 -18.05
N ALA A 177 31.38 9.84 -17.19
CA ALA A 177 30.33 9.71 -16.17
C ALA A 177 28.94 9.45 -16.81
N ARG A 178 28.60 10.18 -17.88
CA ARG A 178 27.33 9.99 -18.62
C ARG A 178 27.23 8.65 -19.33
N ARG A 179 28.35 8.05 -19.78
CA ARG A 179 28.33 6.69 -20.35
C ARG A 179 28.20 5.64 -19.26
N GLY A 180 28.88 5.82 -18.13
CA GLY A 180 28.74 4.97 -16.96
C GLY A 180 27.31 4.91 -16.43
N SER A 181 26.65 6.05 -16.30
CA SER A 181 25.26 6.14 -15.83
C SER A 181 24.21 5.57 -16.79
N ARG A 182 24.57 5.31 -18.06
CA ARG A 182 23.65 4.80 -19.10
C ARG A 182 23.83 3.31 -19.39
N SER A 183 24.91 2.69 -18.91
CA SER A 183 25.22 1.26 -19.10
C SER A 183 24.70 0.38 -17.95
N LEU A 184 23.80 0.92 -17.12
CA LEU A 184 23.22 0.27 -15.94
C LEU A 184 21.70 0.15 -16.08
#